data_AF-A0A7Y2FGE0-F1
#
_entry.id   AF-A0A7Y2FGE0-F1
#
_cell.length_a   1.000
_cell.length_b   1.000
_cell.length_c   1.000
_cell.angle_alpha   90.00
_cell.angle_beta   90.00
_cell.angle_gamma   90.00
#
_symmetry.space_group_name_H-M   'P 1'
#
loop_
_entity.id
_entity.type
_entity.pdbx_description
1 polymer ?
#
loop_
_entity_poly.entity_id
_entity_poly.type
_entity_poly.pdbx_seq_one_letter_code
_entity_poly.pdbx_strand_id
1 'polypeptide(L)' 'MYNQLGENDEAERAYLQAIGLRPERPRYYEMLGKLYQSTGRGAEARSYLEMAYRLNPRDMLMQEEVEQLGGIVQ' A
#
# COMPACT_ATOMS: atom_id res chain seq x y z
N MET A 1 -12.14 4.68 -19.82
CA MET A 1 -11.13 4.71 -18.75
C MET A 1 -11.40 5.76 -17.65
N TYR A 2 -12.61 6.34 -17.52
CA TYR A 2 -12.89 7.31 -16.45
C TYR A 2 -13.32 6.67 -15.11
N ASN A 3 -14.02 5.54 -15.15
CA ASN A 3 -14.54 4.91 -13.92
C ASN A 3 -13.44 4.44 -12.98
N GLN A 4 -12.40 3.81 -13.53
CA GLN A 4 -11.33 3.23 -12.72
C GLN A 4 -10.52 4.29 -11.97
N LEU A 5 -10.36 5.50 -12.53
CA LEU A 5 -9.70 6.61 -11.84
C LEU A 5 -10.55 7.15 -10.69
N GLY A 6 -11.86 7.30 -10.88
CA GLY A 6 -12.76 7.73 -9.80
C GLY A 6 -12.88 6.71 -8.67
N GLU A 7 -12.93 5.42 -8.99
CA GLU A 7 -12.96 4.33 -8.00
C GLU A 7 -11.65 4.25 -7.20
N ASN A 8 -10.52 4.52 -7.84
CA ASN A 8 -9.22 4.56 -7.17
C ASN A 8 -9.13 5.73 -6.18
N ASP A 9 -9.62 6.92 -6.53
CA ASP A 9 -9.61 8.08 -5.64
C ASP A 9 -10.50 7.89 -4.41
N GLU A 10 -11.67 7.27 -4.57
CA GLU A 10 -12.56 6.93 -3.45
C GLU A 10 -11.93 5.86 -2.54
N ALA A 11 -11.32 4.82 -3.13
CA ALA A 11 -10.60 3.80 -2.38
C ALA A 11 -9.44 4.38 -1.58
N GLU A 12 -8.64 5.27 -2.19
CA GLU A 12 -7.54 5.97 -1.52
C GLU A 12 -8.03 6.70 -0.27
N ARG A 13 -9.11 7.48 -0.41
CA ARG A 13 -9.70 8.23 0.71
C ARG A 13 -10.22 7.30 1.81
N ALA A 14 -10.91 6.22 1.45
CA ALA A 14 -11.42 5.24 2.42
C ALA A 14 -10.30 4.58 3.22
N TYR A 15 -9.21 4.18 2.57
CA TYR A 15 -8.05 3.59 3.25
C TYR A 15 -7.31 4.61 4.11
N LEU A 16 -7.13 5.85 3.66
CA LEU A 16 -6.52 6.91 4.46
C LEU A 16 -7.35 7.22 5.73
N GLN A 17 -8.68 7.26 5.61
CA GLN A 17 -9.55 7.39 6.78
C GLN A 17 -9.42 6.20 7.73
N ALA A 18 -9.39 4.97 7.18
CA ALA A 18 -9.20 3.76 7.98
C ALA A 18 -7.87 3.76 8.73
N ILE A 19 -6.78 4.22 8.10
CA ILE A 19 -5.47 4.42 8.72
C ILE A 19 -5.58 5.46 9.85
N GLY A 20 -6.30 6.57 9.64
CA GLY A 20 -6.53 7.57 10.68
C GLY A 20 -7.32 7.03 11.90
N LEU A 21 -8.23 6.09 11.68
CA LEU A 21 -9.05 5.48 12.73
C LEU A 21 -8.35 4.31 13.45
N ARG A 22 -7.50 3.57 12.73
CA ARG A 22 -6.84 2.33 13.17
C ARG A 22 -5.43 2.25 12.55
N PRO A 23 -4.49 3.11 13.00
CA PRO A 23 -3.14 3.17 12.44
C PRO A 23 -2.31 1.92 12.70
N GLU A 24 -2.73 1.05 13.64
CA GLU A 24 -2.08 -0.21 14.00
C GLU A 24 -2.44 -1.38 13.06
N ARG A 25 -3.29 -1.16 12.05
CA ARG A 25 -3.75 -2.21 11.14
C ARG A 25 -2.92 -2.22 9.86
N PRO A 26 -1.97 -3.17 9.69
CA PRO A 26 -1.07 -3.22 8.52
C PRO A 26 -1.83 -3.39 7.20
N ARG A 27 -2.99 -4.07 7.23
CA ARG A 27 -3.84 -4.33 6.06
C ARG A 27 -4.26 -3.06 5.31
N TYR A 28 -4.50 -1.94 6.00
CA TYR A 28 -4.91 -0.72 5.31
C TYR A 28 -3.76 -0.08 4.52
N TYR A 29 -2.53 -0.16 5.06
CA TYR A 29 -1.33 0.28 4.36
C TYR A 29 -1.03 -0.62 3.16
N GLU A 30 -1.24 -1.94 3.29
CA GLU A 30 -1.12 -2.90 2.18
C GLU A 30 -2.10 -2.59 1.04
N MET A 31 -3.38 -2.39 1.36
CA MET A 31 -4.41 -2.07 0.36
C MET A 31 -4.13 -0.75 -0.35
N LEU A 32 -3.66 0.27 0.37
CA LEU A 32 -3.25 1.54 -0.20
C LEU A 32 -2.01 1.38 -1.10
N GLY A 33 -1.04 0.56 -0.66
CA GLY A 33 0.15 0.26 -1.45
C GLY A 33 -0.16 -0.44 -2.78
N LYS A 34 -1.04 -1.44 -2.75
CA LYS A 34 -1.53 -2.15 -3.95
C LYS A 34 -2.30 -1.23 -4.90
N LEU A 35 -3.12 -0.33 -4.34
CA LEU A 35 -3.83 0.68 -5.11
C LEU A 35 -2.85 1.63 -5.82
N TYR A 36 -1.78 2.05 -5.14
CA TYR A 36 -0.75 2.87 -5.77
C TYR A 36 0.06 2.12 -6.82
N GLN A 37 0.32 0.83 -6.60
CA GLN A 37 0.97 -0.01 -7.60
C GLN A 37 0.13 -0.12 -8.88
N SER A 38 -1.19 -0.32 -8.76
CA SER A 38 -2.09 -0.42 -9.91
C SER A 38 -2.33 0.90 -10.64
N THR A 39 -2.11 2.04 -9.97
CA THR A 39 -2.19 3.39 -10.56
C THR A 39 -0.85 3.92 -11.08
N GLY A 40 0.22 3.14 -11.01
CA GLY A 40 1.55 3.54 -11.49
C GLY A 40 2.36 4.39 -10.50
N ARG A 41 1.86 4.59 -9.28
CA ARG A 41 2.49 5.34 -8.18
C ARG A 41 3.41 4.45 -7.34
N GLY A 42 4.44 3.88 -7.98
CA GLY A 42 5.30 2.86 -7.36
C GLY A 42 6.09 3.33 -6.12
N ALA A 43 6.46 4.61 -6.05
CA ALA A 43 7.19 5.16 -4.90
C ALA A 43 6.31 5.25 -3.64
N GLU A 44 5.07 5.71 -3.80
CA GLU A 44 4.07 5.69 -2.73
C GLU A 44 3.72 4.25 -2.35
N ALA A 45 3.51 3.38 -3.33
CA ALA A 45 3.21 1.96 -3.08
C ALA A 45 4.22 1.32 -2.12
N ARG A 46 5.50 1.52 -2.40
CA ARG A 46 6.60 1.04 -1.55
C ARG A 46 6.54 1.61 -0.15
N SER A 47 6.37 2.93 -0.01
CA SER A 47 6.33 3.58 1.30
C SER A 47 5.25 3.02 2.20
N TYR A 48 4.05 2.76 1.65
CA TYR A 48 2.94 2.20 2.41
C TYR A 48 3.13 0.71 2.69
N LEU A 49 3.64 -0.08 1.74
CA LEU A 49 3.95 -1.50 2.00
C LEU A 49 5.07 -1.69 3.04
N GLU A 50 6.07 -0.80 3.05
CA GLU A 50 7.09 -0.78 4.11
C GLU A 50 6.51 -0.43 5.49
N MET A 51 5.47 0.41 5.55
CA MET A 51 4.74 0.66 6.81
C MET A 51 3.92 -0.56 7.24
N ALA A 52 3.24 -1.23 6.29
CA ALA A 52 2.52 -2.48 6.55
C ALA A 52 3.46 -3.55 7.14
N TYR A 53 4.63 -3.73 6.51
CA TYR A 53 5.66 -4.66 6.96
C TYR A 53 6.21 -4.29 8.34
N ARG A 54 6.49 -3.01 8.61
CA ARG A 54 6.95 -2.56 9.94
C ARG A 54 5.95 -2.87 11.05
N LEU A 55 4.65 -2.79 10.75
CA LEU A 55 3.57 -3.10 11.69
C LEU A 55 3.37 -4.61 11.89
N ASN A 56 3.66 -5.44 10.87
CA ASN A 56 3.63 -6.89 10.97
C ASN A 56 4.79 -7.55 10.20
N PRO A 57 6.00 -7.60 10.77
CA PRO A 57 7.18 -8.11 10.08
C PRO A 57 7.18 -9.64 9.91
N ARG A 58 6.18 -10.34 10.47
CA ARG A 58 6.03 -11.80 10.33
C ARG A 58 5.20 -12.19 9.10
N ASP A 59 4.66 -11.22 8.38
CA ASP A 59 3.92 -11.49 7.16
C ASP A 59 4.88 -11.69 5.98
N MET A 60 5.04 -12.94 5.58
CA MET A 60 5.93 -13.34 4.47
C MET A 60 5.46 -12.77 3.14
N LEU A 61 4.15 -12.53 2.96
CA LEU A 61 3.61 -11.91 1.75
C LEU A 61 4.03 -10.43 1.63
N MET A 62 4.04 -9.70 2.75
CA MET A 62 4.48 -8.30 2.75
C MET A 62 5.98 -8.18 2.49
N GLN A 63 6.78 -9.14 2.96
CA GLN A 63 8.21 -9.17 2.65
C GLN A 63 8.46 -9.29 1.15
N GLU A 64 7.81 -10.26 0.48
CA GLU A 64 7.95 -10.42 -0.97
C GLU A 64 7.46 -9.18 -1.74
N GLU A 65 6.35 -8.56 -1.34
CA GLU A 65 5.82 -7.37 -2.01
C GLU A 65 6.76 -6.16 -1.89
N VAL A 66 7.38 -5.95 -0.72
CA VAL A 66 8.38 -4.89 -0.52
C VAL A 66 9.66 -5.18 -1.31
N GLU A 67 10.12 -6.44 -1.36
CA GLU A 67 11.30 -6.85 -2.13
C GLU A 67 11.09 -6.70 -3.64
N GLN A 68 9.91 -7.05 -4.17
CA GLN A 68 9.58 -6.87 -5.58
C GLN A 68 9.53 -5.39 -6.00
N LEU A 69 9.10 -4.51 -5.09
CA LEU A 69 9.16 -3.05 -5.27
C LEU A 69 10.57 -2.48 -5.01
N GLY A 70 11.46 -3.30 -4.46
CA GLY A 70 12.81 -2.99 -4.01
C GLY A 70 13.92 -3.57 -4.89
N GLY A 71 13.64 -3.94 -6.15
CA GLY A 71 14.63 -4.43 -7.13
C GLY A 71 15.78 -3.47 -7.50
N ILE A 72 16.01 -2.42 -6.71
CA ILE A 72 17.24 -1.63 -6.67
C ILE A 72 17.53 -1.29 -5.21
N VAL A 73 17.96 -2.26 -4.43
CA VAL A 73 18.83 -2.01 -3.28
C VAL A 73 20.12 -2.76 -3.59
N GLN A 74 21.13 -1.99 -4.01
CA GLN A 74 22.52 -2.47 -4.14
C GLN A 74 23.13 -2.70 -2.77
#